data_AF-A0A927CK88-F1
#
_entry.id   AF-A0A927CK88-F1
#
_cell.length_a   1.000
_cell.length_b   1.000
_cell.length_c   1.000
_cell.angle_alpha   90.00
_cell.angle_beta   90.00
_cell.angle_gamma   90.00
#
_symmetry.space_group_name_H-M   'P 1'
#
loop_
_entity.id
_entity.type
_entity.pdbx_description
1 polymer ?
#
loop_
_entity_poly.entity_id
_entity_poly.type
_entity_poly.pdbx_seq_one_letter_code
_entity_poly.pdbx_strand_id
1 'polypeptide(L)' 'MRMLLAALIGLALGAIAGLVLSSLIGIVSYLTFDRPVGIKYLPIYFGAAGAIAGLSFERRRARG' A
#
# COMPACT_ATOMS: atom_id res chain seq x y z
N MET A 1 -3.65 20.58 10.16
CA MET A 1 -3.02 20.31 8.84
C MET A 1 -2.09 19.10 8.84
N ARG A 2 -1.21 18.90 9.85
CA ARG A 2 -0.26 17.77 9.91
C ARG A 2 -0.90 16.37 9.78
N MET A 3 -2.06 16.16 10.39
CA MET A 3 -2.78 14.86 10.32
C MET A 3 -3.28 14.49 8.92
N LEU A 4 -3.72 15.50 8.15
CA LEU A 4 -4.17 15.34 6.76
C LEU A 4 -2.98 15.03 5.85
N LEU A 5 -1.85 15.71 6.05
CA LEU A 5 -0.59 15.43 5.35
C LEU A 5 -0.07 14.01 5.65
N ALA A 6 -0.08 13.58 6.91
CA ALA A 6 0.32 12.22 7.29
C ALA A 6 -0.57 11.15 6.63
N ALA A 7 -1.88 11.40 6.55
CA ALA A 7 -2.82 10.50 5.86
C ALA A 7 -2.55 10.43 4.35
N LEU A 8 -2.35 11.58 3.70
CA LEU A 8 -2.06 11.65 2.26
C LEU A 8 -0.73 10.98 1.91
N ILE A 9 0.32 11.22 2.71
CA ILE A 9 1.63 10.59 2.53
C ILE A 9 1.53 9.08 2.73
N GLY A 10 0.84 8.64 3.79
CA GLY A 10 0.60 7.21 4.04
C GLY A 10 -0.19 6.53 2.92
N LEU A 11 -1.18 7.22 2.35
CA LEU A 11 -1.98 6.72 1.24
C LEU A 11 -1.15 6.62 -0.04
N ALA A 12 -0.38 7.65 -0.38
CA ALA A 12 0.50 7.66 -1.55
C ALA A 12 1.58 6.57 -1.46
N LEU A 13 2.29 6.48 -0.33
CA LEU A 13 3.32 5.46 -0.11
C LEU A 13 2.72 4.05 -0.10
N GLY A 14 1.55 3.86 0.53
CA GLY A 14 0.83 2.59 0.52
C GLY A 14 0.41 2.15 -0.87
N ALA A 15 -0.10 3.08 -1.69
CA ALA A 15 -0.51 2.80 -3.06
C ALA A 15 0.69 2.44 -3.95
N ILE A 16 1.81 3.17 -3.82
CA ILE A 16 3.05 2.87 -4.56
C ILE A 16 3.59 1.49 -4.15
N ALA A 17 3.67 1.19 -2.85
CA ALA A 17 4.12 -0.10 -2.35
C ALA A 17 3.21 -1.24 -2.84
N GLY A 18 1.89 -1.04 -2.82
CA GLY A 18 0.92 -1.99 -3.33
C GLY A 18 1.03 -2.24 -4.83
N LEU A 19 1.36 -1.20 -5.61
CA LEU A 19 1.59 -1.31 -7.05
C LEU A 19 2.85 -2.12 -7.34
N VAL A 20 3.95 -1.84 -6.65
CA VAL A 20 5.20 -2.62 -6.76
C VAL A 20 4.97 -4.08 -6.40
N LEU A 21 4.26 -4.35 -5.30
CA LEU A 21 3.96 -5.71 -4.87
C LEU A 21 3.05 -6.44 -5.87
N SER A 22 2.06 -5.75 -6.43
CA SER A 22 1.20 -6.31 -7.49
C SER A 22 2.01 -6.70 -8.73
N SER A 23 2.97 -5.85 -9.13
CA SER A 23 3.87 -6.15 -10.25
C SER A 23 4.77 -7.35 -9.95
N LEU A 24 5.32 -7.44 -8.74
CA LEU A 24 6.12 -8.59 -8.31
C LEU A 24 5.29 -9.89 -8.35
N ILE A 25 4.06 -9.88 -7.86
CA ILE A 25 3.17 -11.05 -7.89
C ILE A 25 2.84 -11.43 -9.35
N GLY A 26 2.61 -10.44 -10.22
CA GLY A 26 2.40 -10.68 -11.65
C GLY A 26 3.61 -11.36 -12.31
N ILE A 27 4.83 -10.92 -12.00
CA ILE A 27 6.06 -11.51 -12.52
C ILE A 27 6.26 -12.94 -11.98
N VAL A 28 6.14 -13.12 -10.67
CA VAL A 28 6.33 -14.43 -10.02
C VAL A 28 5.29 -15.44 -10.50
N SER A 29 4.04 -15.02 -10.65
CA SER A 29 2.97 -15.90 -11.15
C SER A 29 3.19 -16.29 -12.61
N TYR A 30 3.63 -15.37 -13.47
CA TYR A 30 3.95 -15.68 -14.85
C TYR A 30 5.10 -16.69 -14.95
N LEU A 31 6.15 -16.55 -14.13
CA LEU A 31 7.27 -17.48 -14.08
C LEU A 31 6.92 -18.87 -13.52
N THR A 32 5.93 -18.96 -12.64
CA THR A 32 5.59 -20.23 -11.96
C THR A 32 4.44 -20.98 -12.63
N PHE A 33 3.46 -20.26 -13.16
CA PHE A 33 2.22 -20.82 -13.67
C PHE A 33 2.02 -20.58 -15.18
N ASP A 34 3.02 -20.02 -15.87
CA ASP A 34 3.01 -19.65 -17.30
C ASP A 34 1.83 -18.72 -17.69
N ARG A 35 1.22 -18.08 -16.68
CA ARG A 35 0.05 -17.23 -16.84
C ARG A 35 0.10 -16.07 -15.84
N PRO A 36 -0.22 -14.84 -16.26
CA PRO A 36 -0.24 -13.71 -15.35
C PRO A 36 -1.41 -13.87 -14.36
N VAL A 37 -1.11 -14.23 -13.11
CA VAL A 37 -2.08 -14.29 -12.02
C VAL A 37 -1.87 -13.06 -11.15
N GLY A 38 -2.76 -12.09 -11.26
CA GLY A 38 -2.74 -10.87 -10.47
C GLY A 38 -3.95 -10.76 -9.54
N ILE A 39 -3.78 -10.04 -8.44
CA ILE A 39 -4.89 -9.64 -7.57
C ILE A 39 -5.37 -8.26 -8.04
N LYS A 40 -6.55 -8.21 -8.68
CA LYS A 40 -7.10 -7.05 -9.42
C LYS A 40 -7.17 -5.73 -8.63
N TYR A 41 -7.16 -5.79 -7.30
CA TYR A 41 -7.30 -4.62 -6.43
C TYR A 41 -6.22 -4.52 -5.34
N LEU A 42 -5.11 -5.26 -5.48
CA LEU A 42 -4.02 -5.26 -4.48
C LEU A 42 -3.49 -3.85 -4.17
N PRO A 43 -3.25 -2.96 -5.16
CA PRO A 43 -2.75 -1.62 -4.89
C PRO A 43 -3.74 -0.76 -4.10
N ILE A 44 -5.04 -0.96 -4.30
CA ILE A 44 -6.10 -0.24 -3.60
C ILE A 44 -6.14 -0.69 -2.13
N TYR A 45 -6.07 -2.00 -1.88
CA TYR A 45 -6.04 -2.53 -0.51
C TYR A 45 -4.78 -2.08 0.24
N PHE A 46 -3.62 -2.06 -0.43
CA PHE A 46 -2.37 -1.58 0.16
C PHE A 46 -2.37 -0.05 0.39
N GLY A 47 -2.97 0.73 -0.51
CA GLY A 47 -3.18 2.16 -0.32
C GLY A 47 -4.05 2.48 0.89
N ALA A 48 -5.16 1.76 1.05
CA ALA A 48 -6.03 1.88 2.23
C ALA A 48 -5.29 1.49 3.52
N ALA A 49 -4.55 0.37 3.51
CA ALA A 49 -3.74 -0.07 4.64
C ALA A 49 -2.64 0.96 5.00
N GLY A 50 -1.98 1.54 4.00
CA GLY A 50 -0.96 2.58 4.19
C GLY A 50 -1.53 3.87 4.78
N ALA A 51 -2.73 4.27 4.37
CA ALA A 51 -3.42 5.43 4.95
C ALA A 51 -3.77 5.22 6.43
N ILE A 52 -4.27 4.03 6.77
CA ILE A 52 -4.57 3.64 8.17
C ILE A 52 -3.28 3.58 9.00
N ALA A 53 -2.20 3.03 8.45
CA ALA A 53 -0.90 2.96 9.10
C ALA A 53 -0.33 4.35 9.37
N GLY A 54 -0.37 5.25 8.38
CA GLY A 54 0.07 6.65 8.52
C GLY A 54 -0.69 7.40 9.61
N LEU A 55 -2.02 7.27 9.65
CA LEU A 55 -2.85 7.84 10.71
C LEU A 55 -2.53 7.24 12.09
N SER A 56 -2.29 5.93 12.16
CA SER A 56 -1.94 5.23 13.40
C SER A 56 -0.58 5.67 13.94
N PHE A 57 0.38 5.89 13.06
CA PHE A 57 1.73 6.36 13.43
C PHE A 57 1.69 7.79 13.96
N GLU A 58 0.95 8.69 13.31
CA GLU A 58 0.77 10.07 13.77
C GLU A 58 0.00 10.10 15.11
N ARG A 59 -1.00 9.23 15.29
CA ARG A 59 -1.71 9.07 16.58
C ARG A 59 -0.79 8.60 17.72
N ARG A 60 0.15 7.69 17.44
CA ARG A 60 1.15 7.26 18.44
C ARG A 60 2.10 8.40 18.78
N ARG A 61 2.56 9.16 17.78
CA ARG A 61 3.49 10.27 17.95
C ARG A 61 2.88 11.49 18.66
N ALA A 62 1.56 11.64 18.63
CA ALA A 62 0.86 12.69 19.37
C ALA A 62 0.54 12.32 20.84
N ARG A 63 0.77 11.06 21.25
CA ARG A 63 0.52 10.57 22.63
C ARG A 63 1.79 10.36 23.46
N GLY A 64 2.97 10.37 22.85
CA GLY A 64 4.27 10.28 23.53
C GLY A 64 5.02 11.60 23.41
#